data_AF-A0A355H5R8-F1
#
_entry.id   AF-A0A355H5R8-F1
#
_cell.length_a   1.000
_cell.length_b   1.000
_cell.length_c   1.000
_cell.angle_alpha   90.00
_cell.angle_beta   90.00
_cell.angle_gamma   90.00
#
_symmetry.space_group_name_H-M   'P 1'
#
loop_
_entity.id
_entity.type
_entity.pdbx_description
1 polymer ?
#
loop_
_entity_poly.entity_id
_entity_poly.type
_entity_poly.pdbx_seq_one_letter_code
_entity_poly.pdbx_strand_id
1 'polypeptide(L)' 'MEDLPVFSFLRNESGLPDEELFPVFNMGIGFVICIPESAENTAKNILEQSGETVYRIGQIVSGNKPEMRWV' A
#
# COMPACT_ATOMS: atom_id res chain seq x y z
N MET A 1 -5.19 7.84 -0.43
CA MET A 1 -5.22 7.28 0.94
C MET A 1 -5.37 8.45 1.88
N GLU A 2 -6.22 8.34 2.90
CA GLU A 2 -6.30 9.38 3.93
C GLU A 2 -5.00 9.37 4.76
N ASP A 3 -4.46 10.54 5.10
CA ASP A 3 -3.22 10.63 5.88
C ASP A 3 -3.54 10.16 7.31
N LEU A 4 -3.09 8.96 7.66
CA LEU A 4 -3.32 8.42 9.00
C LEU A 4 -2.59 9.33 10.02
N PRO A 5 -3.24 9.72 11.14
CA PRO A 5 -2.67 10.68 12.10
C PRO A 5 -1.27 10.32 12.61
N VAL A 6 -0.95 9.02 12.65
CA VAL A 6 0.37 8.52 13.05
C VAL A 6 1.48 8.96 12.08
N PHE A 7 1.21 9.09 10.78
CA PHE A 7 2.22 9.53 9.81
C PHE A 7 2.49 11.01 9.91
N SER A 8 1.47 11.83 10.14
CA SER A 8 1.65 13.25 10.43
C SER A 8 2.49 13.44 11.70
N PHE A 9 2.24 12.63 12.75
CA PHE A 9 3.08 12.60 13.96
C PHE A 9 4.53 12.19 13.66
N LEU A 10 4.74 11.08 12.94
CA LEU A 10 6.08 10.58 12.60
C LEU A 10 6.89 11.58 11.78
N ARG A 11 6.28 12.26 10.81
CA ARG A 11 6.93 13.33 10.02
C ARG A 11 7.41 14.47 10.91
N ASN A 12 6.52 14.95 11.79
CA ASN A 12 6.82 16.07 12.67
C ASN A 12 7.96 15.75 13.67
N GLU A 13 7.95 14.56 14.26
CA GLU A 13 8.94 14.19 15.29
C GLU A 13 10.27 13.72 14.69
N SER A 14 10.27 13.06 13.53
CA SER A 14 11.50 12.53 12.93
C SER A 14 12.31 13.58 12.17
N GLY A 15 11.64 14.59 11.60
CA GLY A 15 12.26 15.55 10.68
C GLY A 15 12.75 14.92 9.36
N LEU A 16 12.37 13.68 9.07
CA LEU A 16 12.77 12.95 7.87
C LEU A 16 11.84 13.26 6.70
N PRO A 17 12.35 13.28 5.45
CA PRO A 17 11.52 13.36 4.27
C PRO A 17 10.73 12.07 4.07
N ASP A 18 9.59 12.17 3.37
CA ASP A 18 8.71 11.03 3.10
C ASP A 18 9.46 9.84 2.47
N GLU A 19 10.37 10.11 1.54
CA GLU A 19 11.20 9.10 0.85
C GLU A 19 11.99 8.19 1.80
N GLU A 20 12.35 8.68 2.99
CA GLU A 20 13.02 7.90 4.02
C GLU A 20 12.04 7.16 4.95
N LEU A 21 10.82 7.67 5.11
CA LEU A 21 9.78 7.04 5.93
C LEU A 21 9.09 5.87 5.21
N PHE A 22 8.85 5.99 3.91
CA PHE A 22 8.17 4.97 3.08
C PHE A 22 8.78 3.56 3.16
N PRO A 23 10.11 3.37 3.10
CA PRO A 23 10.69 2.03 3.20
C PRO A 23 10.74 1.49 4.64
N VAL A 24 10.50 2.33 5.65
CA VAL A 24 10.61 1.96 7.07
C VAL A 24 9.26 1.58 7.67
N PHE A 25 8.21 2.33 7.32
CA PHE A 25 6.86 2.11 7.83
C PHE A 25 5.96 1.53 6.75
N ASN A 26 4.93 0.82 7.19
CA ASN A 26 3.96 0.20 6.28
C ASN A 26 3.08 1.22 5.52
N MET A 27 3.13 2.50 5.91
CA MET A 27 2.32 3.58 5.36
C MET A 27 0.83 3.23 5.25
N GLY A 28 0.30 2.45 6.22
CA GLY A 28 -1.11 2.08 6.34
C GLY A 28 -1.49 0.80 5.59
N ILE A 29 -0.55 0.15 4.91
CA ILE A 29 -0.77 -1.15 4.23
C ILE A 29 -0.19 -2.28 5.08
N GLY A 30 -1.03 -2.93 5.88
CA GLY A 30 -0.61 -4.02 6.77
C GLY A 30 -0.34 -5.35 6.05
N PHE A 31 -0.99 -5.57 4.90
CA PHE A 31 -0.88 -6.83 4.15
C PHE A 31 -1.05 -6.59 2.64
N VAL A 32 -0.35 -7.37 1.83
CA VAL A 32 -0.42 -7.30 0.36
C VAL A 32 -0.74 -8.69 -0.20
N ILE A 33 -1.74 -8.75 -1.07
CA ILE A 33 -2.04 -9.93 -1.89
C ILE A 33 -1.83 -9.61 -3.36
N CYS A 34 -1.21 -10.54 -4.09
CA CYS A 34 -1.08 -10.47 -5.54
C CYS A 34 -2.00 -11.51 -6.15
N ILE A 35 -2.98 -11.05 -6.93
CA ILE A 35 -4.02 -11.89 -7.54
C ILE A 35 -4.14 -11.59 -9.03
N PRO A 36 -4.70 -12.52 -9.83
CA PRO A 36 -5.10 -12.20 -11.19
C PRO A 36 -6.08 -11.03 -11.21
N GLU A 37 -5.97 -10.15 -12.20
CA GLU A 37 -6.84 -8.96 -12.32
C GLU A 37 -8.32 -9.33 -12.40
N SER A 38 -8.65 -10.46 -13.02
CA SER A 38 -10.02 -10.99 -13.08
C SER A 38 -10.63 -11.35 -11.72
N ALA A 39 -9.81 -11.50 -10.68
CA ALA A 39 -10.25 -11.83 -9.32
C ALA A 39 -10.39 -10.60 -8.41
N GLU A 40 -10.03 -9.39 -8.85
CA GLU A 40 -9.98 -8.19 -8.01
C GLU A 40 -11.30 -7.91 -7.28
N ASN A 41 -12.41 -7.84 -8.03
CA ASN A 41 -13.71 -7.53 -7.45
C ASN A 41 -14.16 -8.59 -6.44
N THR A 42 -13.92 -9.88 -6.75
CA THR A 42 -14.27 -10.98 -5.85
C THR A 42 -13.46 -10.91 -4.56
N ALA A 43 -12.15 -10.72 -4.65
CA ALA A 43 -11.27 -10.62 -3.49
C ALA A 43 -11.62 -9.40 -2.63
N LYS A 44 -11.85 -8.24 -3.26
CA LYS A 44 -12.26 -7.01 -2.58
C LYS A 44 -13.55 -7.22 -1.81
N ASN A 45 -14.58 -7.79 -2.44
CA ASN A 45 -15.86 -8.05 -1.79
C ASN A 45 -15.74 -8.98 -0.57
N ILE A 46 -14.97 -10.07 -0.68
CA ILE A 46 -14.76 -11.03 0.43
C ILE A 46 -14.08 -10.34 1.61
N LEU A 47 -13.02 -9.58 1.36
CA LEU A 47 -12.24 -8.89 2.39
C LEU A 47 -13.05 -7.77 3.05
N GLU A 48 -13.76 -6.95 2.27
CA GLU A 48 -14.62 -5.89 2.79
C GLU A 48 -15.79 -6.46 3.62
N GLN A 49 -16.40 -7.57 3.19
CA GLN A 49 -17.41 -8.28 3.99
C GLN A 49 -16.84 -8.86 5.29
N SER A 50 -15.53 -9.12 5.33
CA SER A 50 -14.82 -9.56 6.53
C SER A 50 -14.41 -8.40 7.44
N GLY A 51 -14.73 -7.16 7.07
CA GLY A 51 -14.42 -5.95 7.85
C GLY A 51 -13.09 -5.29 7.50
N GLU A 52 -12.39 -5.77 6.46
CA GLU A 52 -11.11 -5.20 6.03
C GLU A 52 -11.30 -3.99 5.12
N THR A 53 -10.34 -3.07 5.15
CA THR A 53 -10.26 -1.97 4.19
C THR A 53 -9.30 -2.33 3.06
N VAL A 54 -9.78 -2.34 1.82
CA VAL A 54 -9.03 -2.87 0.67
C VAL A 54 -8.69 -1.76 -0.32
N TYR A 55 -7.42 -1.69 -0.72
CA TYR A 55 -6.93 -0.76 -1.72
C TYR A 55 -6.23 -1.51 -2.86
N ARG A 56 -6.50 -1.11 -4.11
CA ARG A 56 -5.61 -1.45 -5.23
C ARG A 56 -4.40 -0.51 -5.15
N ILE A 57 -3.24 -1.07 -4.78
CA ILE A 57 -2.01 -0.30 -4.55
C ILE A 57 -1.00 -0.36 -5.70
N GLY A 58 -1.29 -1.16 -6.74
CA GLY A 58 -0.39 -1.30 -7.88
C GLY A 58 -0.77 -2.43 -8.81
N GLN A 59 0.21 -2.82 -9.64
CA GLN A 59 0.11 -3.91 -10.61
C GLN A 59 1.50 -4.49 -10.85
N ILE A 60 1.56 -5.79 -11.18
CA ILE A 60 2.78 -6.45 -11.64
C ILE A 60 2.84 -6.33 -13.15
N VAL A 61 3.95 -5.80 -13.67
CA VAL A 61 4.19 -5.64 -15.11
C VAL A 61 5.47 -6.37 -15.51
N SER A 62 5.51 -6.86 -16.74
CA SER A 62 6.73 -7.46 -17.30
C SER A 62 7.85 -6.42 -17.35
N GLY A 63 9.05 -6.83 -16.93
CA GLY A 63 10.23 -5.96 -16.91
C GLY A 63 11.52 -6.76 -17.09
N ASN A 64 12.62 -6.05 -17.37
CA ASN A 64 13.93 -6.66 -17.62
C ASN A 64 14.78 -6.85 -16.36
N LYS A 65 14.33 -6.31 -15.22
CA LYS A 65 14.96 -6.44 -13.90
C LYS A 65 13.91 -6.24 -12.80
N PRO A 66 14.13 -6.75 -11.58
CA PRO A 66 13.28 -6.46 -10.43
C PRO A 66 13.42 -5.00 -10.04
N GLU A 67 12.34 -4.23 -10.17
CA GLU A 67 12.28 -2.84 -9.70
C GLU A 67 10.85 -2.47 -9.32
N MET A 68 10.73 -1.50 -8.42
CA MET A 68 9.48 -0.87 -8.06
C MET A 68 9.48 0.56 -8.60
N ARG A 69 8.38 0.98 -9.22
CA ARG A 69 8.19 2.34 -9.72
C ARG A 69 6.93 2.91 -9.08
N TRP A 70 7.08 4.04 -8.40
CA TRP A 70 5.96 4.86 -7.96
C TRP A 70 5.36 5.54 -9.20
N VAL A 71 4.05 5.39 -9.40
CA VAL A 71 3.26 6.01 -10.48
C VAL A 71 2.20 6.94 -9.91
#